data_AF-A0A3D1SV12-F1
#
_entry.id   AF-A0A3D1SV12-F1
#
_cell.length_a   1.000
_cell.length_b   1.000
_cell.length_c   1.000
_cell.angle_alpha   90.00
_cell.angle_beta   90.00
_cell.angle_gamma   90.00
#
_symmetry.space_group_name_H-M   'P 1'
#
loop_
_entity.id
_entity.type
_entity.pdbx_description
1 polymer ?
#
loop_
_entity_poly.entity_id
_entity_poly.type
_entity_poly.pdbx_seq_one_letter_code
_entity_poly.pdbx_strand_id
1 'polypeptide(L)'
;FAIFATGRAFEQIRNSIAYPHLNVKVAATHAGITVGEDGGSHQSIEDIALMRVLPGMTVIVPADGPEAEQAVYAAAEHDGPVYLRFGRGGVPVIHGADYQFKIGKAEVLRDGGDVAIIA
;
A
#
# COMPACT_ATOMS: atom_id res chain seq x y z
N PHE A 1 5.30 -8.69 5.93
CA PHE A 1 6.63 -8.06 5.88
C PHE A 1 6.89 -7.55 4.48
N ALA A 2 6.87 -6.22 4.32
CA ALA A 2 7.18 -5.55 3.07
C ALA A 2 8.56 -5.98 2.54
N ILE A 3 9.59 -5.97 3.39
CA ILE A 3 10.97 -6.28 2.97
C ILE A 3 11.12 -7.66 2.30
N PHE A 4 10.40 -8.67 2.77
CA PHE A 4 10.47 -10.02 2.18
C PHE A 4 9.59 -10.13 0.94
N ALA A 5 8.39 -9.53 0.98
CA ALA A 5 7.46 -9.56 -0.14
C ALA A 5 8.03 -8.81 -1.35
N THR A 6 8.52 -7.59 -1.17
CA THR A 6 8.96 -6.73 -2.27
C THR A 6 10.44 -6.86 -2.59
N GLY A 7 11.27 -7.31 -1.63
CA GLY A 7 12.70 -7.55 -1.85
C GLY A 7 12.98 -8.97 -2.33
N ARG A 8 12.72 -9.97 -1.47
CA ARG A 8 13.07 -11.37 -1.77
C ARG A 8 12.23 -11.96 -2.90
N ALA A 9 10.93 -11.67 -2.93
CA ALA A 9 10.02 -12.19 -3.96
C ALA A 9 9.87 -11.24 -5.17
N PHE A 10 10.73 -10.22 -5.30
CA PHE A 10 10.59 -9.19 -6.34
C PHE A 10 10.51 -9.77 -7.76
N GLU A 11 11.42 -10.69 -8.08
CA GLU A 11 11.50 -11.28 -9.42
C GLU A 11 10.24 -12.10 -9.74
N GLN A 12 9.71 -12.85 -8.77
CA GLN A 12 8.47 -13.59 -8.95
C GLN A 12 7.26 -12.66 -9.10
N ILE A 13 7.19 -11.58 -8.31
CA ILE A 13 6.14 -10.56 -8.48
C ILE A 13 6.24 -9.91 -9.86
N ARG A 14 7.45 -9.60 -10.33
CA ARG A 14 7.65 -8.97 -11.63
C ARG A 14 7.27 -9.90 -12.78
N ASN A 15 7.87 -11.08 -12.85
CA ASN A 15 7.82 -11.93 -14.03
C ASN A 15 6.61 -12.87 -14.03
N SER A 16 6.14 -13.30 -12.86
CA SER A 16 5.06 -14.29 -12.74
C SER A 16 3.72 -13.68 -12.35
N ILE A 17 3.68 -12.43 -11.88
CA ILE A 17 2.44 -11.75 -11.48
C ILE A 17 2.18 -10.51 -12.36
N ALA A 18 3.08 -9.53 -12.34
CA ALA A 18 2.87 -8.25 -12.99
C ALA A 18 2.91 -8.35 -14.51
N TYR A 19 3.97 -8.95 -15.06
CA TYR A 19 4.14 -9.11 -16.52
C TYR A 19 2.96 -9.85 -17.21
N PRO A 20 2.47 -10.99 -16.68
CA PRO A 20 1.27 -11.64 -17.21
C PRO A 20 -0.05 -11.01 -16.76
N HIS A 21 -0.04 -9.90 -16.00
CA HIS A 21 -1.22 -9.24 -15.44
C HIS A 21 -2.14 -10.18 -14.63
N LEU A 22 -1.57 -11.11 -13.85
CA LEU A 22 -2.38 -12.02 -13.05
C LEU A 22 -3.09 -11.30 -11.90
N ASN A 23 -4.29 -11.79 -11.58
CA ASN A 23 -5.13 -11.25 -10.53
C ASN A 23 -4.65 -11.71 -9.12
N VAL A 24 -3.52 -11.16 -8.66
CA VAL A 24 -2.90 -11.50 -7.38
C VAL A 24 -2.80 -10.27 -6.47
N LYS A 25 -3.12 -10.45 -5.19
CA LYS A 25 -3.08 -9.40 -4.16
C LYS A 25 -1.96 -9.67 -3.17
N VAL A 26 -0.95 -8.80 -3.16
CA VAL A 26 0.19 -8.89 -2.23
C VAL A 26 -0.07 -7.92 -1.08
N ALA A 27 -0.61 -8.43 0.02
CA ALA A 27 -0.82 -7.68 1.26
C ALA A 27 0.40 -7.81 2.17
N ALA A 28 1.22 -6.75 2.27
CA ALA A 28 2.45 -6.78 3.04
C ALA A 28 2.40 -5.82 4.25
N THR A 29 2.54 -6.40 5.43
CA THR A 29 2.64 -5.67 6.71
C THR A 29 4.08 -5.29 7.06
N HIS A 30 4.29 -4.55 8.15
CA HIS A 30 5.63 -4.19 8.66
C HIS A 30 6.43 -3.37 7.63
N ALA A 31 5.77 -2.43 6.96
CA ALA A 31 6.42 -1.49 6.05
C ALA A 31 6.99 -0.27 6.80
N GLY A 32 7.97 0.38 6.18
CA GLY A 32 8.58 1.60 6.71
C GLY A 32 9.40 1.39 7.99
N ILE A 33 9.61 2.48 8.71
CA ILE A 33 10.47 2.52 9.91
C ILE A 33 9.75 2.11 11.19
N THR A 34 8.41 2.07 11.18
CA THR A 34 7.57 1.80 12.36
C THR A 34 7.58 0.34 12.82
N VAL A 35 8.36 -0.52 12.15
CA VAL A 35 8.72 -1.85 12.64
C VAL A 35 9.40 -1.76 14.01
N GLY A 36 10.25 -0.75 14.21
CA GLY A 36 10.92 -0.50 15.48
C GLY A 36 12.21 -1.31 15.63
N GLU A 37 12.24 -2.15 16.67
CA GLU A 37 13.46 -2.75 17.22
C GLU A 37 14.13 -3.78 16.31
N ASP A 38 13.41 -4.37 15.36
CA ASP A 38 13.98 -5.34 14.39
C ASP A 38 15.03 -4.69 13.46
N GLY A 39 15.06 -3.35 13.40
CA GLY A 39 16.12 -2.57 12.77
C GLY A 39 16.13 -2.60 11.24
N GLY A 40 17.21 -2.07 10.65
CA GLY A 40 17.30 -1.80 9.22
C GLY A 40 17.16 -3.01 8.29
N SER A 41 17.32 -4.24 8.79
CA SER A 41 17.10 -5.46 8.01
C SER A 41 15.62 -5.77 7.78
N HIS A 42 14.73 -5.20 8.60
CA HIS A 42 13.27 -5.41 8.53
C HIS A 42 12.50 -4.17 8.09
N GLN A 43 13.14 -2.99 8.12
CA GLN A 43 12.55 -1.73 7.68
C GLN A 43 12.58 -1.64 6.15
N SER A 44 11.42 -1.83 5.50
CA SER A 44 11.32 -1.59 4.06
C SER A 44 10.98 -0.15 3.75
N ILE A 45 11.92 0.54 3.13
CA ILE A 45 11.82 1.96 2.72
C ILE A 45 11.79 2.11 1.19
N GLU A 46 12.00 1.01 0.47
CA GLU A 46 12.09 0.91 -0.98
C GLU A 46 10.88 0.22 -1.61
N ASP A 47 9.98 -0.37 -0.81
CA ASP A 47 8.84 -1.17 -1.25
C ASP A 47 7.91 -0.45 -2.23
N ILE A 48 7.54 0.80 -1.93
CA ILE A 48 6.70 1.61 -2.83
C ILE A 48 7.43 1.82 -4.16
N ALA A 49 8.72 2.13 -4.14
CA ALA A 49 9.49 2.35 -5.35
C ALA A 49 9.55 1.08 -6.22
N LEU A 50 9.83 -0.08 -5.60
CA LEU A 50 9.89 -1.37 -6.29
C LEU A 50 8.55 -1.77 -6.90
N MET A 51 7.45 -1.62 -6.17
CA MET A 51 6.13 -2.03 -6.67
C MET A 51 5.59 -1.06 -7.71
N ARG A 52 5.86 0.24 -7.58
CA ARG A 52 5.39 1.27 -8.51
C ARG A 52 6.03 1.19 -9.90
N VAL A 53 7.26 0.67 -10.01
CA VAL A 53 7.93 0.53 -11.32
C VAL A 53 7.46 -0.66 -12.15
N LEU A 54 6.64 -1.55 -11.57
CA LEU A 54 6.09 -2.70 -12.28
C LEU A 54 4.87 -2.28 -13.11
N PRO A 55 4.89 -2.45 -14.45
CA PRO A 55 3.73 -2.14 -15.28
C PRO A 55 2.48 -2.91 -14.84
N GLY A 56 1.35 -2.21 -14.76
CA GLY A 56 0.07 -2.80 -14.37
C GLY A 56 -0.11 -3.05 -12.86
N MET A 57 0.91 -2.84 -12.03
CA MET A 57 0.79 -2.97 -10.57
C MET A 57 0.05 -1.78 -9.97
N THR A 58 -1.09 -2.05 -9.31
CA THR A 58 -1.78 -1.07 -8.48
C THR A 58 -1.16 -1.05 -7.08
N VAL A 59 -0.70 0.12 -6.61
CA VAL A 59 -0.10 0.29 -5.27
C VAL A 59 -1.06 1.08 -4.39
N ILE A 60 -1.44 0.51 -3.24
CA ILE A 60 -2.36 1.12 -2.28
C ILE A 60 -1.68 1.17 -0.90
N VAL A 61 -1.71 2.35 -0.27
CA VAL A 61 -1.11 2.60 1.04
C VAL A 61 -2.18 3.25 1.95
N PRO A 62 -2.97 2.45 2.68
CA PRO A 62 -4.01 2.98 3.55
C PRO A 62 -3.43 3.74 4.75
N ALA A 63 -4.07 4.85 5.13
CA ALA A 63 -3.66 5.72 6.21
C ALA A 63 -4.09 5.23 7.59
N ASP A 64 -5.25 4.56 7.69
CA ASP A 64 -5.81 4.07 8.96
C ASP A 64 -6.59 2.75 8.82
N GLY A 65 -7.23 2.32 9.91
CA GLY A 65 -8.01 1.08 9.97
C GLY A 65 -9.20 1.04 9.01
N PRO A 66 -10.13 2.02 9.06
CA PRO A 66 -11.26 2.07 8.15
C PRO A 66 -10.87 2.09 6.66
N GLU A 67 -9.86 2.87 6.27
CA GLU A 67 -9.40 2.87 4.88
C GLU A 67 -8.73 1.53 4.52
N ALA A 68 -7.96 0.93 5.44
CA ALA A 68 -7.33 -0.37 5.20
C ALA A 68 -8.36 -1.47 4.92
N GLU A 69 -9.46 -1.50 5.68
CA GLU A 69 -10.57 -2.42 5.46
C GLU A 69 -11.18 -2.23 4.06
N GLN A 70 -11.57 -1.01 3.71
CA GLN A 70 -12.17 -0.73 2.41
C GLN A 70 -11.19 -0.96 1.24
N ALA A 71 -9.91 -0.66 1.43
CA ALA A 71 -8.85 -0.91 0.45
C ALA A 71 -8.66 -2.40 0.17
N VAL A 72 -8.79 -3.27 1.18
CA VAL A 72 -8.75 -4.73 1.00
C VAL A 72 -9.93 -5.21 0.15
N TYR A 73 -11.15 -4.73 0.43
CA TYR A 73 -12.32 -5.07 -0.36
C TYR A 73 -12.19 -4.56 -1.81
N ALA A 74 -11.79 -3.32 -2.00
CA ALA A 74 -11.58 -2.76 -3.33
C ALA A 74 -10.47 -3.50 -4.10
N ALA A 75 -9.40 -3.92 -3.43
CA ALA A 75 -8.34 -4.73 -4.05
C ALA A 75 -8.84 -6.12 -4.46
N ALA A 76 -9.74 -6.73 -3.68
CA ALA A 76 -10.35 -8.01 -4.01
C ALA A 76 -11.27 -7.93 -5.24
N GLU A 77 -11.96 -6.81 -5.44
CA GLU A 77 -12.81 -6.56 -6.61
C GLU A 77 -12.03 -6.07 -7.84
N HIS A 78 -10.83 -5.54 -7.66
CA HIS A 78 -9.98 -5.09 -8.76
C HIS A 78 -9.45 -6.27 -9.58
N ASP A 79 -9.49 -6.19 -10.92
CA ASP A 79 -8.83 -7.18 -11.78
C ASP A 79 -7.39 -6.77 -12.08
N GLY A 80 -6.45 -7.69 -11.84
CA GLY A 80 -5.01 -7.46 -12.00
C GLY A 80 -4.23 -7.36 -10.68
N PRO A 81 -2.90 -7.13 -10.77
CA PRO A 81 -2.01 -7.21 -9.62
C PRO A 81 -2.12 -5.99 -8.71
N VAL A 82 -2.23 -6.24 -7.39
CA VAL A 82 -2.32 -5.19 -6.37
C VAL A 82 -1.29 -5.42 -5.27
N TYR A 83 -0.59 -4.37 -4.88
CA TYR A 83 0.22 -4.31 -3.67
C TYR A 83 -0.46 -3.43 -2.61
N LEU A 84 -0.77 -4.02 -1.46
CA LEU A 84 -1.31 -3.34 -0.29
C LEU A 84 -0.21 -3.21 0.77
N ARG A 85 0.12 -1.97 1.16
CA ARG A 85 1.17 -1.66 2.13
C ARG A 85 0.59 -1.34 3.50
N PHE A 86 0.97 -2.08 4.53
CA PHE A 86 0.51 -1.88 5.90
C PHE A 86 1.66 -1.69 6.90
N GLY A 87 1.39 -0.90 7.94
CA GLY A 87 2.29 -0.72 9.09
C GLY A 87 2.26 -1.89 10.08
N ARG A 88 3.06 -1.77 11.15
CA ARG A 88 3.04 -2.69 12.31
C ARG A 88 2.21 -2.11 13.46
N GLY A 89 2.49 -0.87 13.84
CA GLY A 89 1.89 -0.20 15.00
C GLY A 89 0.49 0.33 14.71
N GLY A 90 -0.27 0.55 15.78
CA GLY A 90 -1.54 1.28 15.70
C GLY A 90 -1.32 2.73 15.28
N VAL A 91 -2.26 3.27 14.51
CA VAL A 91 -2.26 4.64 14.00
C VAL A 91 -3.58 5.32 14.36
N PRO A 92 -3.63 6.67 14.43
CA PRO A 92 -4.88 7.39 14.63
C PRO A 92 -5.90 7.06 13.53
N VAL A 93 -7.17 6.97 13.91
CA VAL A 93 -8.27 6.88 12.95
C VAL A 93 -8.61 8.31 12.51
N ILE A 94 -8.57 8.55 11.20
CA ILE A 94 -8.84 9.85 10.58
C ILE A 94 -10.11 9.82 9.72
N HIS A 95 -10.49 8.63 9.22
CA HIS A 95 -11.68 8.45 8.40
C HIS A 95 -12.91 8.13 9.25
N GLY A 96 -14.02 8.83 8.95
CA GLY A 96 -15.32 8.62 9.57
C GLY A 96 -16.20 7.61 8.82
N ALA A 97 -17.46 7.46 9.27
CA ALA A 97 -18.41 6.51 8.70
C ALA A 97 -18.79 6.80 7.23
N ASP A 98 -18.72 8.06 6.80
CA ASP A 98 -19.08 8.49 5.44
C ASP A 98 -17.93 8.33 4.43
N TYR A 99 -16.75 7.88 4.89
CA TYR A 99 -15.59 7.69 4.03
C TYR A 99 -15.80 6.53 3.06
N GLN A 100 -15.41 6.74 1.80
CA GLN A 100 -15.47 5.74 0.73
C GLN A 100 -14.17 5.69 -0.04
N PHE A 101 -13.41 4.61 0.16
CA PHE A 101 -12.19 4.35 -0.59
C PHE A 101 -12.51 4.06 -2.06
N LYS A 102 -11.73 4.68 -2.96
CA LYS A 102 -11.78 4.39 -4.40
C LYS A 102 -10.38 4.40 -4.99
N ILE A 103 -9.99 3.27 -5.61
CA ILE A 103 -8.70 3.14 -6.28
C ILE A 103 -8.53 4.27 -7.31
N GLY A 104 -7.38 4.97 -7.22
CA GLY A 104 -7.03 6.08 -8.12
C GLY A 104 -7.70 7.42 -7.79
N LYS A 105 -8.36 7.55 -6.63
CA LYS A 105 -8.90 8.81 -6.13
C LYS A 105 -8.25 9.16 -4.79
N ALA A 106 -7.69 10.35 -4.72
CA ALA A 106 -7.31 10.98 -3.46
C ALA A 106 -8.53 11.72 -2.87
N GLU A 107 -8.48 11.99 -1.59
CA GLU A 107 -9.46 12.80 -0.87
C GLU A 107 -8.84 14.10 -0.33
N VAL A 108 -9.71 15.05 0.00
CA VAL A 108 -9.31 16.31 0.65
C VAL A 108 -9.68 16.21 2.13
N LEU A 109 -8.68 16.05 2.98
CA LEU A 109 -8.85 16.04 4.44
C LEU A 109 -9.05 17.44 5.04
N ARG A 110 -8.51 18.47 4.37
CA ARG A 110 -8.56 19.85 4.82
C ARG A 110 -8.39 20.82 3.66
N ASP A 111 -9.29 21.80 3.55
CA ASP A 111 -9.18 22.89 2.59
C ASP A 111 -8.05 23.89 2.92
N GLY A 112 -7.48 24.52 1.90
CA GLY A 112 -6.44 25.53 2.02
C GLY A 112 -6.30 26.38 0.75
N GLY A 113 -5.73 27.58 0.90
CA GLY A 113 -5.57 28.55 -0.20
C GLY A 113 -4.13 28.75 -0.70
N ASP A 114 -3.12 28.45 0.13
CA ASP A 114 -1.72 28.81 -0.15
C ASP A 114 -0.85 27.62 -0.56
N VAL A 115 -1.09 26.45 0.02
CA VAL A 115 -0.26 25.25 -0.13
C VAL A 115 -1.09 23.97 0.01
N ALA A 116 -0.69 22.92 -0.71
CA ALA A 116 -1.23 21.57 -0.57
C ALA A 116 -0.15 20.61 -0.03
N ILE A 117 -0.53 19.78 0.94
CA ILE A 117 0.30 18.68 1.48
C ILE A 117 -0.32 17.37 0.97
N ILE A 118 0.50 16.54 0.31
CA ILE A 118 0.10 15.20 -0.15
C ILE A 118 0.94 14.21 0.65
N ALA A 119 0.25 13.32 1.36
CA ALA A 119 0.83 12.30 2.24
C ALA A 119 0.13 10.96 2.01
#